data_AF-A0A0P6S895-F1
#
_entry.id   AF-A0A0P6S895-F1
#
_cell.length_a   1.000
_cell.length_b   1.000
_cell.length_c   1.000
_cell.angle_alpha   90.00
_cell.angle_beta   90.00
_cell.angle_gamma   90.00
#
_symmetry.space_group_name_H-M   'P 1'
#
loop_
_entity.id
_entity.type
_entity.pdbx_description
1 polymer ?
#
loop_
_entity_poly.entity_id
_entity_poly.type
_entity_poly.pdbx_seq_one_letter_code
_entity_poly.pdbx_strand_id
1 'polypeptide(L)'
;MMKDVTFEGKFDSGYDFYTVEATVPIDITKASLDAETIAKIVEALENKDKQQRGKDSPGECVGFEVSLDDIDQAVDQEKAKYIVDGNFIILDNDYRYLKWFAHKKDIKR
;
A
#
# COMPACT_ATOMS: atom_id res chain seq x y z
N MET A 1 5.75 -12.78 -10.96
CA MET A 1 5.73 -11.68 -11.95
C MET A 1 5.97 -10.41 -11.18
N MET A 2 6.97 -9.60 -11.56
CA MET A 2 7.25 -8.35 -10.86
C MET A 2 6.40 -7.23 -11.44
N LYS A 3 5.80 -6.41 -10.57
CA LYS A 3 5.06 -5.21 -10.94
C LYS A 3 5.35 -4.09 -9.94
N ASP A 4 5.48 -2.88 -10.43
CA ASP A 4 5.51 -1.68 -9.58
C ASP A 4 4.10 -1.42 -9.07
N VAL A 5 3.94 -1.45 -7.75
CA VAL A 5 2.65 -1.24 -7.06
C VAL A 5 2.78 -0.04 -6.15
N THR A 6 1.81 0.87 -6.20
CA THR A 6 1.78 2.04 -5.32
C THR A 6 1.02 1.70 -4.05
N PHE A 7 1.67 1.90 -2.91
CA PHE A 7 1.05 1.72 -1.59
C PHE A 7 0.83 3.08 -0.94
N GLU A 8 -0.34 3.24 -0.34
CA GLU A 8 -0.66 4.33 0.58
C GLU A 8 -0.39 3.85 2.01
N GLY A 9 0.59 4.47 2.68
CA GLY A 9 0.89 4.25 4.08
C GLY A 9 0.20 5.27 4.98
N LYS A 10 -0.36 4.80 6.09
CA LYS A 10 -0.98 5.62 7.15
C LYS A 10 0.04 5.86 8.25
N PHE A 11 0.32 7.11 8.54
CA PHE A 11 1.33 7.55 9.50
C PHE A 11 0.70 8.25 10.70
N ASP A 12 1.24 7.95 11.89
CA ASP A 12 0.92 8.60 13.15
C ASP A 12 2.11 9.46 13.59
N SER A 13 1.92 10.78 13.65
CA SER A 13 2.94 11.74 14.14
C SER A 13 2.91 11.96 15.66
N GLY A 14 1.96 11.34 16.37
CA GLY A 14 1.64 11.63 17.77
C GLY A 14 0.70 12.81 17.98
N TYR A 15 0.47 13.64 16.95
CA TYR A 15 -0.45 14.80 16.99
C TYR A 15 -1.56 14.72 15.95
N ASP A 16 -1.25 14.12 14.80
CA ASP A 16 -2.17 13.99 13.66
C ASP A 16 -1.86 12.72 12.85
N PHE A 17 -2.86 12.28 12.09
CA PHE A 17 -2.76 11.19 11.13
C PHE A 17 -2.65 11.74 9.72
N TYR A 18 -1.79 11.12 8.92
CA TYR A 18 -1.60 11.51 7.52
C TYR A 18 -1.22 10.32 6.67
N THR A 19 -1.24 10.49 5.36
CA THR A 19 -0.87 9.45 4.39
C THR A 19 0.38 9.82 3.61
N VAL A 20 1.13 8.80 3.21
CA VAL A 20 2.33 8.91 2.37
C VAL A 20 2.28 7.78 1.36
N GLU A 21 2.63 8.07 0.11
CA GLU A 21 2.65 7.05 -0.94
C GLU A 21 4.06 6.68 -1.38
N ALA A 22 4.27 5.40 -1.61
CA ALA A 22 5.51 4.89 -2.20
C ALA A 22 5.21 3.76 -3.19
N THR A 23 5.90 3.79 -4.33
CA THR A 23 5.87 2.73 -5.33
C THR A 23 6.98 1.73 -5.05
N VAL A 24 6.62 0.44 -5.01
CA VAL A 24 7.55 -0.66 -4.69
C VAL A 24 7.39 -1.78 -5.71
N PRO A 25 8.49 -2.35 -6.24
CA PRO A 25 8.43 -3.53 -7.09
C PRO A 25 8.11 -4.78 -6.25
N ILE A 26 6.94 -5.38 -6.47
CA ILE A 26 6.47 -6.58 -5.74
C ILE A 26 6.23 -7.75 -6.70
N ASP A 27 6.48 -8.97 -6.21
CA ASP A 27 6.07 -10.19 -6.91
C ASP A 27 4.57 -10.45 -6.69
N ILE A 28 3.76 -10.05 -7.66
CA ILE A 28 2.30 -10.17 -7.61
C ILE A 28 1.80 -11.61 -7.87
N THR A 29 2.69 -12.58 -8.06
CA THR A 29 2.27 -14.01 -8.13
C THR A 29 2.08 -14.64 -6.76
N LYS A 30 2.52 -13.96 -5.70
CA LYS A 30 2.22 -14.36 -4.32
C LYS A 30 0.74 -14.16 -4.04
N ALA A 31 0.16 -15.01 -3.19
CA ALA A 31 -1.23 -14.84 -2.74
C ALA A 31 -1.36 -13.74 -1.66
N SER A 32 -0.29 -13.50 -0.90
CA SER A 32 -0.25 -12.58 0.23
C SER A 32 1.13 -11.96 0.37
N LEU A 33 1.20 -10.82 1.05
CA LEU A 33 2.47 -10.22 1.47
C LEU A 33 3.10 -11.08 2.57
N ASP A 34 4.38 -11.40 2.42
CA ASP A 34 5.20 -11.97 3.49
C ASP A 34 5.89 -10.88 4.32
N ALA A 35 6.46 -11.25 5.45
CA ALA A 35 7.08 -10.30 6.38
C ALA A 35 8.22 -9.50 5.74
N GLU A 36 9.00 -10.10 4.84
CA GLU A 36 10.09 -9.40 4.13
C GLU A 36 9.53 -8.35 3.17
N THR A 37 8.47 -8.70 2.44
CA THR A 37 7.80 -7.79 1.51
C THR A 37 7.14 -6.64 2.28
N ILE A 38 6.50 -6.93 3.41
CA ILE A 38 5.94 -5.91 4.32
C ILE A 38 7.04 -4.96 4.79
N ALA A 39 8.17 -5.48 5.25
CA ALA A 39 9.30 -4.65 5.72
C ALA A 39 9.81 -3.73 4.62
N LYS A 40 9.94 -4.21 3.37
CA LYS A 40 10.34 -3.40 2.22
C LYS A 40 9.36 -2.27 1.91
N ILE A 41 8.06 -2.54 1.96
CA ILE A 41 7.02 -1.53 1.74
C ILE A 41 7.09 -0.46 2.82
N VAL A 42 7.18 -0.87 4.10
CA VAL A 42 7.29 0.05 5.23
C VAL A 42 8.56 0.91 5.12
N GLU A 43 9.71 0.32 4.79
CA GLU A 43 10.95 1.06 4.59
C GLU A 43 10.82 2.11 3.47
N ALA A 44 10.19 1.76 2.34
CA ALA A 44 9.96 2.69 1.24
C ALA A 44 9.07 3.87 1.66
N LEU A 45 7.99 3.58 2.40
CA LEU A 45 7.07 4.59 2.93
C LEU A 45 7.76 5.50 3.95
N GLU A 46 8.51 4.95 4.91
CA GLU A 46 9.25 5.73 5.91
C GLU A 46 10.35 6.59 5.28
N ASN A 47 11.01 6.10 4.23
CA ASN A 47 11.97 6.89 3.48
C ASN A 47 11.29 8.05 2.74
N LYS A 48 10.09 7.83 2.20
CA LYS A 48 9.32 8.89 1.56
C LYS A 48 8.85 9.94 2.58
N ASP A 49 8.37 9.49 3.74
CA ASP A 49 7.98 10.36 4.85
C ASP A 49 9.13 11.29 5.27
N LYS A 50 10.32 10.73 5.49
CA LYS A 50 11.55 11.50 5.81
C LYS A 50 11.91 12.51 4.74
N GLN A 51 11.67 12.21 3.46
CA GLN A 51 11.92 13.15 2.35
C GLN A 51 10.91 14.30 2.32
N GLN A 52 9.64 14.04 2.63
CA GLN A 52 8.57 15.04 2.60
C GLN A 52 8.57 15.94 3.84
N ARG A 53 8.78 15.38 5.03
CA ARG A 53 8.64 16.08 6.33
C ARG A 53 9.97 16.48 6.97
N GLY A 54 11.08 15.95 6.48
CA GLY A 54 12.40 16.13 7.08
C GLY A 54 12.73 15.07 8.14
N LYS A 55 14.02 14.93 8.46
CA LYS A 55 14.54 13.81 9.26
C LYS A 55 14.17 13.86 10.76
N ASP A 56 13.78 15.03 11.26
CA ASP A 56 13.64 15.27 12.71
C ASP A 56 12.19 15.16 13.21
N SER A 57 11.24 14.80 12.35
CA SER A 57 9.84 14.58 12.73
C SER A 57 9.18 13.44 11.94
N PRO A 58 9.77 12.23 11.92
CA PRO A 58 9.18 11.11 11.21
C PRO A 58 7.94 10.61 11.94
N GLY A 59 6.87 10.36 11.18
CA GLY A 59 5.72 9.63 11.71
C GLY A 59 6.04 8.13 11.84
N GLU A 60 5.25 7.42 12.63
CA GLU A 60 5.25 5.96 12.65
C GLU A 60 4.25 5.42 11.63
N CYS A 61 4.69 4.54 10.72
CA CYS A 61 3.77 3.82 9.83
C CYS A 61 2.93 2.83 10.65
N VAL A 62 1.61 3.03 10.67
CA VAL A 62 0.64 2.23 11.44
C VAL A 62 -0.24 1.34 10.56
N GLY A 63 0.01 1.33 9.25
CA GLY A 63 -0.65 0.46 8.29
C GLY A 63 -0.45 0.96 6.87
N PHE A 64 -0.78 0.12 5.89
CA PHE A 64 -0.81 0.52 4.49
C PHE A 64 -1.77 -0.35 3.68
N GLU A 65 -2.15 0.13 2.51
CA GLU A 65 -2.92 -0.58 1.50
C GLU A 65 -2.45 -0.18 0.10
N VAL A 66 -2.84 -0.93 -0.93
CA VAL A 66 -2.63 -0.51 -2.33
C VAL A 66 -3.43 0.77 -2.57
N SER A 67 -2.85 1.75 -3.29
CA SER A 67 -3.50 3.04 -3.50
C SER A 67 -4.79 2.91 -4.32
N LEU A 68 -5.70 3.87 -4.13
CA LEU A 68 -6.95 3.92 -4.89
C LEU A 68 -6.68 4.14 -6.38
N ASP A 69 -5.63 4.88 -6.77
CA ASP A 69 -5.26 5.10 -8.16
C ASP A 69 -4.94 3.78 -8.90
N ASP A 70 -4.26 2.83 -8.24
CA ASP A 70 -3.98 1.50 -8.80
C ASP A 70 -5.28 0.69 -8.96
N ILE A 71 -6.26 0.89 -8.09
CA ILE A 71 -7.60 0.26 -8.17
C ILE A 71 -8.40 0.89 -9.32
N ASP A 72 -8.45 2.22 -9.41
CA ASP A 72 -9.12 2.96 -10.47
C ASP A 72 -8.58 2.56 -11.84
N GLN A 73 -7.25 2.46 -11.98
CA GLN A 73 -6.63 2.00 -13.21
C GLN A 73 -7.07 0.56 -13.57
N ALA A 74 -7.19 -0.34 -12.60
CA ALA A 74 -7.65 -1.69 -12.85
C ALA A 74 -9.15 -1.73 -13.23
N VAL A 75 -9.96 -0.81 -12.71
CA VAL A 75 -11.36 -0.65 -13.11
C VAL A 75 -11.46 -0.14 -14.55
N ASP A 76 -10.66 0.86 -14.93
CA ASP A 76 -10.61 1.40 -16.29
C ASP A 76 -10.18 0.34 -17.32
N GLN A 77 -9.37 -0.63 -16.91
CA GLN A 77 -8.93 -1.76 -17.74
C GLN A 77 -9.91 -2.96 -17.71
N GLU A 78 -11.08 -2.80 -17.09
CA GLU A 78 -12.09 -3.85 -16.90
C GLU A 78 -11.57 -5.09 -16.15
N LYS A 79 -10.53 -4.92 -15.31
CA LYS A 79 -9.90 -5.96 -14.49
C LYS A 79 -10.46 -6.00 -13.07
N ALA A 80 -11.00 -4.89 -12.61
CA ALA A 80 -11.77 -4.77 -11.38
C ALA A 80 -13.09 -4.04 -11.67
N LYS A 81 -14.00 -4.04 -10.70
CA LYS A 81 -15.26 -3.31 -10.80
C LYS A 81 -15.68 -2.79 -9.43
N TYR A 82 -15.94 -1.49 -9.32
CA TYR A 82 -16.62 -0.92 -8.17
C TYR A 82 -18.03 -1.49 -8.01
N ILE A 83 -18.37 -1.81 -6.77
CA ILE A 83 -19.71 -2.17 -6.33
C ILE A 83 -20.25 -1.04 -5.44
N VAL A 84 -21.43 -1.22 -4.86
CA VAL A 84 -22.05 -0.23 -3.98
C VAL A 84 -21.18 0.01 -2.74
N ASP A 85 -21.21 1.24 -2.22
CA ASP A 85 -20.50 1.68 -1.00
C ASP A 85 -18.96 1.68 -1.09
N GLY A 86 -18.40 1.97 -2.26
CA GLY A 86 -16.94 2.15 -2.43
C GLY A 86 -16.13 0.85 -2.37
N ASN A 87 -16.79 -0.29 -2.26
CA ASN A 87 -16.15 -1.60 -2.36
C ASN A 87 -15.88 -1.94 -3.83
N PHE A 88 -14.97 -2.88 -4.08
CA PHE A 88 -14.69 -3.38 -5.43
C PHE A 88 -14.54 -4.90 -5.45
N ILE A 89 -14.82 -5.49 -6.61
CA ILE A 89 -14.53 -6.89 -6.92
C ILE A 89 -13.44 -6.97 -7.97
N ILE A 90 -12.63 -8.02 -7.87
CA ILE A 90 -11.54 -8.29 -8.82
C ILE A 90 -12.04 -9.34 -9.80
N LEU A 91 -11.95 -9.03 -11.09
CA LEU A 91 -12.42 -9.90 -12.19
C LEU A 91 -11.27 -10.72 -12.78
N ASP A 92 -10.03 -10.23 -12.65
CA ASP A 92 -8.82 -10.87 -13.16
C ASP A 92 -7.89 -11.31 -12.02
N ASN A 93 -7.48 -12.57 -12.03
CA ASN A 93 -6.65 -13.13 -10.95
C ASN A 93 -5.29 -12.46 -10.82
N ASP A 94 -4.76 -11.89 -11.92
CA ASP A 94 -3.47 -11.18 -11.92
C ASP A 94 -3.54 -9.85 -11.14
N TYR A 95 -4.74 -9.40 -10.77
CA TYR A 95 -5.00 -8.17 -10.00
C TYR A 95 -5.33 -8.42 -8.53
N ARG A 96 -5.25 -9.67 -8.04
CA ARG A 96 -5.55 -10.00 -6.63
C ARG A 96 -4.71 -9.22 -5.61
N TYR A 97 -3.53 -8.74 -6.02
CA TYR A 97 -2.66 -7.90 -5.20
C TYR A 97 -3.33 -6.58 -4.77
N LEU A 98 -4.34 -6.09 -5.48
CA LEU A 98 -5.11 -4.89 -5.09
C LEU A 98 -5.80 -5.02 -3.72
N LYS A 99 -5.94 -6.25 -3.20
CA LYS A 99 -6.49 -6.51 -1.86
C LYS A 99 -5.43 -6.56 -0.77
N TRP A 100 -4.17 -6.27 -1.08
CA TRP A 100 -3.12 -6.32 -0.09
C TRP A 100 -3.14 -5.09 0.80
N PHE A 101 -3.13 -5.36 2.10
CA PHE A 101 -3.03 -4.36 3.16
C PHE A 101 -2.25 -4.98 4.32
N ALA A 102 -1.72 -4.11 5.18
CA ALA A 102 -1.13 -4.50 6.45
C ALA A 102 -1.57 -3.51 7.53
N HIS A 103 -1.86 -4.00 8.72
CA HIS A 103 -2.14 -3.17 9.89
C HIS A 103 -0.89 -3.02 10.77
N LYS A 104 -0.93 -2.12 11.75
CA LYS A 104 0.15 -1.92 12.74
C LYS A 104 0.68 -3.22 13.34
N LYS A 105 -0.19 -4.21 13.61
CA LYS A 105 0.19 -5.52 14.17
C LYS A 105 1.05 -6.38 13.23
N ASP A 106 0.95 -6.15 11.93
CA ASP A 106 1.64 -6.91 10.89
C ASP A 106 3.02 -6.27 10.59
N ILE A 107 3.18 -4.99 10.93
CA ILE A 107 4.42 -4.23 10.84
C ILE A 107 5.29 -4.57 12.07
N LYS A 108 6.30 -5.40 11.86
CA LYS A 108 7.27 -5.77 12.91
C LYS A 108 8.47 -4.83 12.84
N ARG A 109 8.82 -4.23 13.98
CA ARG A 109 10.09 -3.51 14.18
C ARG A 109 11.15 -4.45 14.75
#